data_AF-A0A9X6MLU7-F1
#
_entry.id   AF-A0A9X6MLU7-F1
#
_cell.length_a   1.000
_cell.length_b   1.000
_cell.length_c   1.000
_cell.angle_alpha   90.00
_cell.angle_beta   90.00
_cell.angle_gamma   90.00
#
_symmetry.space_group_name_H-M   'P 1'
#
loop_
_entity.id
_entity.type
_entity.pdbx_description
1 polymer ?
#
loop_
_entity_poly.entity_id
_entity_poly.type
_entity_poly.pdbx_seq_one_letter_code
_entity_poly.pdbx_strand_id
1 'polypeptide(L)' 'MLENCMVIYNTHDSSATDCTDYCEACDGEIYFGEHYFDFEGDCLHDDISCIRQYVEEHSVKKMAGA' A
#
# COMPACT_ATOMS: atom_id res chain seq x y z
N MET A 1 -28.77 -23.22 -4.33
CA MET A 1 -27.80 -24.22 -3.81
C MET A 1 -26.55 -23.44 -3.45
N LEU A 2 -26.14 -23.51 -2.16
CA LEU A 2 -24.79 -23.28 -1.59
C LEU A 2 -23.90 -22.17 -2.25
N GLU A 3 -23.37 -21.12 -1.61
CA GLU A 3 -22.96 -20.84 -0.24
C GLU A 3 -22.80 -19.32 -0.07
N ASN A 4 -23.06 -18.82 1.13
CA ASN A 4 -22.56 -17.54 1.60
C ASN A 4 -21.02 -17.57 1.58
N CYS A 5 -20.40 -16.81 0.69
CA CYS A 5 -19.04 -16.33 0.85
C CYS A 5 -19.12 -14.80 0.91
N MET A 6 -18.86 -14.22 2.08
CA MET A 6 -18.66 -12.78 2.22
C MET A 6 -17.49 -12.37 1.33
N VAL A 7 -17.76 -11.93 0.10
CA VAL A 7 -16.79 -11.22 -0.74
C VAL A 7 -16.92 -9.75 -0.37
N ILE A 8 -16.31 -9.38 0.75
CA ILE A 8 -15.97 -7.98 1.05
C ILE A 8 -14.74 -7.60 0.21
N TYR A 9 -14.95 -7.44 -1.10
CA TYR A 9 -14.15 -6.55 -1.94
C TYR A 9 -14.86 -6.42 -3.30
N ASN A 10 -15.79 -5.47 -3.39
CA ASN A 10 -16.38 -5.08 -4.67
C ASN A 10 -15.40 -4.15 -5.38
N THR A 11 -14.35 -4.70 -5.97
CA THR A 11 -13.45 -3.98 -6.89
C THR A 11 -13.62 -4.55 -8.28
N HIS A 12 -14.83 -4.40 -8.79
CA HIS A 12 -15.20 -4.75 -10.16
C HIS A 12 -15.75 -3.51 -10.89
N ASP A 13 -15.12 -2.37 -10.65
CA ASP A 13 -15.21 -1.17 -11.49
C ASP A 13 -13.95 -0.31 -11.26
N SER A 14 -12.77 -0.89 -11.45
CA SER A 14 -11.54 -0.09 -11.48
C SER A 14 -10.83 -0.37 -12.79
N SER A 15 -10.57 0.71 -13.51
CA SER A 15 -9.79 0.77 -14.74
C SER A 15 -8.32 0.40 -14.48
N ALA A 16 -8.07 -0.81 -13.98
CA ALA A 16 -6.77 -1.34 -13.54
C ALA A 16 -5.87 -1.74 -14.72
N THR A 17 -5.79 -0.90 -15.74
CA THR A 17 -4.96 -1.17 -16.92
C THR A 17 -3.59 -0.50 -16.86
N ASP A 18 -3.30 0.32 -15.84
CA ASP A 18 -2.01 1.04 -15.72
C ASP A 18 -1.46 1.18 -14.29
N CYS A 19 -2.10 0.59 -13.27
CA CYS A 19 -1.50 0.56 -11.93
C CYS A 19 -0.38 -0.50 -11.90
N THR A 20 0.85 -0.07 -11.61
CA THR A 20 2.02 -0.94 -11.47
C THR A 20 2.06 -1.59 -10.10
N ASP A 21 1.79 -0.81 -9.04
CA ASP A 21 1.82 -1.28 -7.66
C ASP A 21 0.94 -0.37 -6.77
N TYR A 22 0.92 -0.61 -5.46
CA TYR A 22 0.17 0.18 -4.47
C TYR A 22 1.10 0.68 -3.38
N CYS A 23 0.88 1.92 -2.96
CA CYS A 23 1.67 2.53 -1.90
C CYS A 23 1.28 1.95 -0.53
N GLU A 24 2.20 1.25 0.13
CA GLU A 24 1.96 0.64 1.46
C GLU A 24 1.64 1.69 2.55
N ALA A 25 2.01 2.96 2.33
CA ALA A 25 1.73 4.04 3.28
C ALA A 25 0.30 4.59 3.21
N CYS A 26 -0.26 4.73 1.99
CA CYS A 26 -1.51 5.46 1.76
C CYS A 26 -2.58 4.64 1.02
N ASP A 27 -2.27 3.38 0.69
CA ASP A 27 -3.10 2.47 -0.11
C ASP A 27 -3.42 3.02 -1.52
N GLY A 28 -2.65 4.02 -1.97
CA GLY A 28 -2.83 4.70 -3.24
C GLY A 28 -2.20 3.92 -4.40
N GLU A 29 -2.82 3.97 -5.57
CA GLU A 29 -2.28 3.35 -6.80
C GLU A 29 -0.99 4.05 -7.25
N ILE A 30 0.01 3.27 -7.66
CA ILE A 30 1.26 3.72 -8.29
C ILE A 30 1.17 3.40 -9.78
N TYR A 31 1.23 4.42 -10.63
CA TYR A 31 1.08 4.25 -12.08
C TYR A 31 2.41 3.99 -12.79
N PHE A 32 2.36 3.37 -13.97
CA PHE A 32 3.56 3.05 -14.73
C PHE A 32 4.27 4.33 -15.21
N GLY A 33 5.49 4.55 -14.73
CA GLY A 33 6.30 5.73 -15.02
C GLY A 33 6.28 6.81 -13.95
N GLU A 34 5.54 6.62 -12.86
CA GLU A 34 5.68 7.43 -11.65
C GLU A 34 6.94 7.06 -10.87
N HIS A 35 7.50 8.04 -10.15
CA HIS A 35 8.64 7.79 -9.27
C HIS A 35 8.13 7.20 -7.95
N TYR A 36 8.62 6.02 -7.61
CA TYR A 36 8.32 5.34 -6.37
C TYR A 36 9.61 4.79 -5.74
N PHE A 37 9.60 4.65 -4.43
CA PHE A 37 10.65 4.00 -3.66
C PHE A 37 10.24 2.55 -3.37
N ASP A 38 11.17 1.63 -3.58
CA ASP A 38 11.06 0.24 -3.13
C ASP A 38 11.81 0.08 -1.81
N PHE A 39 11.11 -0.37 -0.76
CA PHE A 39 11.65 -0.69 0.55
C PHE A 39 11.39 -2.15 0.87
N GLU A 40 12.39 -3.02 0.65
CA GLU A 40 12.30 -4.46 0.95
C GLU A 40 11.08 -5.17 0.30
N GLY A 41 10.60 -4.66 -0.84
CA GLY A 41 9.41 -5.16 -1.54
C GLY A 41 8.13 -4.35 -1.28
N ASP A 42 8.18 -3.35 -0.41
CA ASP A 42 7.09 -2.38 -0.22
C ASP A 42 7.31 -1.17 -1.15
N CYS A 43 6.34 -0.91 -2.03
CA CYS A 43 6.39 0.26 -2.90
C CYS A 43 5.77 1.47 -2.19
N LEU A 44 6.44 2.62 -2.25
CA LEU A 44 5.97 3.88 -1.69
C LEU A 44 6.06 4.98 -2.74
N HIS A 45 5.09 5.89 -2.77
CA HIS A 45 5.21 7.11 -3.57
C HIS A 45 6.46 7.92 -3.18
N ASP A 46 7.03 8.65 -4.14
CA ASP A 46 8.06 9.70 -3.93
C ASP A 46 7.56 10.90 -3.11
N ASP A 47 6.53 10.73 -2.29
CA ASP A 47 6.02 11.77 -1.42
C ASP A 47 6.56 11.60 0.00
N ILE A 48 7.09 12.69 0.56
CA ILE A 48 7.62 12.70 1.92
C ILE A 48 6.55 12.28 2.94
N SER A 49 5.27 12.52 2.67
CA SER A 49 4.15 12.16 3.55
C SER A 49 4.00 10.64 3.61
N CYS A 50 4.08 9.97 2.47
CA CYS A 50 4.03 8.51 2.40
C CYS A 50 5.25 7.89 3.08
N ILE A 51 6.45 8.38 2.80
CA ILE A 51 7.70 7.88 3.41
C ILE A 51 7.68 8.06 4.93
N ARG A 52 7.25 9.23 5.42
CA ARG A 52 7.16 9.48 6.87
C ARG A 52 6.15 8.56 7.53
N GLN A 53 4.96 8.42 6.96
CA GLN A 53 3.92 7.56 7.48
C GLN A 53 4.39 6.10 7.55
N TYR A 54 4.91 5.58 6.43
CA TYR A 54 5.48 4.24 6.40
C TYR A 54 6.60 4.06 7.41
N VAL A 55 7.55 4.99 7.52
CA VAL A 55 8.61 4.92 8.54
C VAL A 55 8.02 5.00 9.96
N GLU A 56 6.98 5.76 10.24
CA GLU A 56 6.35 5.80 11.56
C GLU A 56 5.65 4.48 11.93
N GLU A 57 5.11 3.77 10.94
CA GLU A 57 4.42 2.48 11.09
C GLU A 57 5.40 1.29 11.11
N HIS A 58 6.37 1.26 10.19
CA HIS A 58 7.41 0.23 10.06
C HIS A 58 8.60 0.44 11.00
N SER A 59 8.82 1.66 11.52
CA SER A 59 9.73 1.85 12.65
C SER A 59 9.06 1.20 13.86
N VAL A 60 9.31 -0.11 13.98
CA VAL A 60 9.14 -0.88 15.20
C VAL A 60 9.70 0.00 16.29
N LYS A 61 8.80 0.64 17.03
CA LYS A 61 9.11 1.27 18.30
C LYS A 61 9.87 0.17 19.02
N LYS A 62 11.19 0.32 19.13
CA LYS A 62 11.96 -0.35 20.15
C LYS A 62 11.34 0.14 21.46
N MET A 63 10.23 -0.46 21.85
CA MET A 63 9.82 -0.56 23.22
C MET A 63 10.89 -1.45 23.84
N ALA A 64 12.05 -0.84 24.09
CA ALA A 64 12.89 -1.24 25.19
C ALA A 64 11.97 -1.05 26.41
N GLY A 65 11.28 -2.13 26.75
CA GLY A 65 10.51 -2.25 27.95
C GLY A 65 11.38 -1.84 29.14
N ALA A 66 10.71 -1.18 30.08
CA ALA A 66 11.23 -0.62 31.32
C ALA A 66 12.13 -1.57 32.12
#